data_AF-A0A8T4ZTF9-F1
#
_entry.id   AF-A0A8T4ZTF9-F1
#
_cell.length_a   1.000
_cell.length_b   1.000
_cell.length_c   1.000
_cell.angle_alpha   90.00
_cell.angle_beta   90.00
_cell.angle_gamma   90.00
#
_symmetry.space_group_name_H-M   'P 1'
#
loop_
_entity.id
_entity.type
_entity.pdbx_description
1 polymer ?
#
loop_
_entity_poly.entity_id
_entity_poly.type
_entity_poly.pdbx_seq_one_letter_code
_entity_poly.pdbx_strand_id
1 'polypeptide(L)' 'MDNHERTIVIFNRGVPDRLIWQPRLHHWYYVNKARGTLPKRYEGLDLLQIYDASGR' A
#
# COMPACT_ATOMS: atom_id res chain seq x y z
N MET A 1 15.02 8.16 -3.63
CA MET A 1 13.56 8.17 -3.47
C MET A 1 13.07 6.77 -3.13
N ASP A 2 12.24 6.61 -2.11
CA ASP A 2 11.44 5.39 -1.89
C ASP A 2 10.20 5.36 -2.82
N ASN A 3 9.35 4.33 -2.76
CA ASN A 3 8.13 4.26 -3.60
C ASN A 3 7.00 5.21 -3.15
N HIS A 4 6.92 5.51 -1.86
CA HIS A 4 6.01 6.49 -1.28
C HIS A 4 6.37 7.92 -1.74
N GLU A 5 7.63 8.33 -1.65
CA GLU A 5 8.12 9.62 -2.16
C GLU A 5 7.82 9.82 -3.64
N ARG A 6 8.06 8.78 -4.46
CA ARG A 6 7.72 8.84 -5.89
C ARG A 6 6.21 8.95 -6.15
N THR A 7 5.40 8.29 -5.33
CA THR A 7 3.94 8.38 -5.43
C THR A 7 3.48 9.82 -5.17
N ILE A 8 4.06 10.49 -4.17
CA ILE A 8 3.79 11.92 -3.90
C ILE A 8 4.22 12.80 -5.08
N VAL A 9 5.40 12.56 -5.65
CA VAL A 9 5.88 13.31 -6.83
C VAL A 9 4.90 13.20 -7.99
N ILE A 10 4.40 11.99 -8.28
CA ILE A 10 3.42 11.77 -9.35
C ILE A 10 2.11 12.49 -9.08
N PHE A 11 1.59 12.44 -7.85
CA PHE A 11 0.37 13.18 -7.48
C PHE A 11 0.56 14.70 -7.60
N ASN A 12 1.77 15.19 -7.38
CA ASN A 12 2.16 16.58 -7.60
C ASN A 12 2.52 16.90 -9.06
N ARG A 13 2.20 16.02 -10.02
CA ARG A 13 2.50 16.16 -11.46
C ARG A 13 3.99 16.29 -11.79
N GLY A 14 4.86 15.84 -10.89
CA GLY A 14 6.30 15.76 -11.13
C GLY A 14 6.71 14.48 -11.87
N VAL A 15 7.96 14.44 -12.30
CA VAL A 15 8.57 13.27 -12.95
C VAL A 15 9.41 12.52 -11.91
N PRO A 16 9.08 11.27 -11.57
CA PRO A 16 9.89 10.47 -10.66
C PRO A 16 11.20 10.03 -11.35
N ASP A 17 12.20 9.68 -10.54
CA ASP A 17 13.50 9.18 -11.01
C ASP A 17 13.42 7.82 -11.73
N ARG A 18 12.35 7.05 -11.51
CA ARG A 18 12.06 5.79 -12.21
C ARG A 18 10.57 5.42 -12.13
N LEU A 19 10.16 4.41 -12.91
CA LEU A 19 8.83 3.82 -12.83
C LEU A 19 8.55 3.32 -11.42
N ILE A 20 7.40 3.72 -10.86
CA ILE A 20 6.97 3.25 -9.54
C ILE A 20 6.44 1.83 -9.64
N TRP A 21 6.76 1.02 -8.64
CA TRP A 21 6.04 -0.23 -8.40
C TRP A 21 4.94 0.04 -7.37
N GLN A 22 3.68 0.00 -7.80
CA GLN A 22 2.54 0.10 -6.89
C GLN A 22 1.92 -1.27 -6.67
N PRO A 23 2.15 -1.91 -5.50
CA PRO A 23 1.36 -3.05 -5.14
C PRO A 23 -0.09 -2.59 -4.97
N ARG A 24 -1.02 -3.32 -5.59
CA ARG A 24 -2.46 -3.10 -5.38
C ARG A 24 -2.86 -3.67 -4.01
N LEU A 25 -2.26 -3.14 -2.94
CA LEU A 25 -2.46 -3.58 -1.57
C LEU A 25 -3.93 -3.48 -1.16
N HIS A 26 -4.63 -2.46 -1.67
CA HIS A 26 -6.09 -2.34 -1.57
C HIS A 26 -6.77 -3.63 -2.05
N HIS A 27 -6.54 -4.06 -3.31
CA HIS A 27 -7.16 -5.28 -3.83
C HIS A 27 -6.77 -6.53 -3.04
N TRP A 28 -5.49 -6.67 -2.69
CA TRP A 28 -5.03 -7.77 -1.84
C TRP A 28 -5.76 -7.81 -0.49
N TYR A 29 -5.91 -6.67 0.19
CA TYR A 29 -6.55 -6.57 1.49
C TYR A 29 -8.03 -6.94 1.42
N TYR A 30 -8.80 -6.36 0.51
CA TYR A 30 -10.24 -6.64 0.40
C TYR A 30 -10.52 -8.09 0.01
N VAL A 31 -9.71 -8.69 -0.89
CA VAL A 31 -9.85 -10.10 -1.24
C VAL A 31 -9.55 -11.01 -0.04
N ASN A 32 -8.47 -10.76 0.70
CA ASN A 32 -8.11 -11.58 1.86
C ASN A 32 -9.07 -11.38 3.04
N LYS A 33 -9.57 -10.16 3.26
CA LYS A 33 -10.61 -9.86 4.27
C LYS A 33 -11.92 -10.57 3.93
N ALA A 34 -12.38 -10.48 2.68
CA ALA A 34 -13.61 -11.15 2.24
C ALA A 34 -13.51 -12.69 2.29
N ARG A 35 -12.31 -13.24 2.06
CA ARG A 35 -12.05 -14.69 2.14
C ARG A 35 -11.75 -15.20 3.54
N GLY A 36 -11.59 -14.31 4.53
CA GLY A 36 -11.15 -14.69 5.88
C GLY A 36 -9.71 -15.24 5.93
N THR A 37 -8.89 -14.94 4.92
CA THR A 37 -7.49 -15.40 4.81
C THR A 37 -6.48 -14.32 5.15
N LEU A 38 -6.92 -13.24 5.81
CA LEU A 38 -6.04 -12.16 6.23
C LEU A 38 -5.08 -12.67 7.31
N PRO A 39 -3.76 -12.40 7.23
CA PRO A 39 -2.83 -12.78 8.29
C PRO A 39 -3.25 -12.20 9.65
N LYS A 40 -3.14 -13.00 10.72
CA LYS A 40 -3.56 -12.60 12.09
C LYS A 40 -3.02 -11.24 12.55
N ARG A 41 -1.80 -10.87 12.13
CA ARG A 41 -1.18 -9.58 12.46
C ARG A 41 -1.89 -8.35 11.87
N TYR A 42 -2.75 -8.56 10.88
CA TYR A 42 -3.54 -7.52 10.22
C TYR A 42 -5.05 -7.69 10.47
N GLU A 43 -5.45 -8.68 11.28
CA GLU A 43 -6.83 -8.93 11.62
C GLU A 43 -7.36 -7.78 12.48
N GLY A 44 -8.51 -7.21 12.09
CA GLY A 44 -9.08 -6.02 12.73
C GLY A 44 -8.39 -4.70 12.35
N LEU A 45 -7.31 -4.71 11.57
CA LEU A 45 -6.71 -3.50 11.03
C LEU A 45 -7.40 -3.08 9.73
N ASP A 46 -7.60 -1.78 9.57
CA ASP A 46 -8.03 -1.19 8.30
C ASP A 46 -6.85 -0.94 7.36
N LEU A 47 -7.15 -0.78 6.07
CA LEU A 47 -6.15 -0.65 5.01
C LEU A 47 -5.08 0.41 5.30
N LEU A 48 -5.49 1.56 5.84
CA LEU A 48 -4.57 2.65 6.22
C LEU A 48 -3.61 2.23 7.34
N GLN A 49 -4.09 1.50 8.34
CA GLN A 49 -3.25 0.99 9.44
C GLN A 49 -2.26 -0.06 8.94
N ILE A 50 -2.62 -0.83 7.91
CA ILE A 50 -1.70 -1.77 7.26
C ILE A 50 -0.64 -1.01 6.47
N TYR A 51 -1.01 0.09 5.78
CA TYR A 51 -0.04 0.97 5.13
C TYR A 51 0.98 1.50 6.14
N ASP A 52 0.52 2.05 7.27
CA ASP A 52 1.38 2.55 8.34
C ASP A 52 2.29 1.45 8.92
N ALA A 53 1.76 0.23 9.10
CA ALA A 53 2.52 -0.91 9.61
C ALA A 53 3.55 -1.47 8.60
N SER A 54 3.32 -1.24 7.30
CA SER A 54 4.20 -1.72 6.21
C SER A 54 5.24 -0.70 5.75
N GLY A 55 5.10 0.57 6.13
CA GLY A 55 5.95 1.69 5.71
C GLY A 55 7.24 1.88 6.52
N ARG A 56 7.91 0.79 6.92
CA ARG A 56 9.24 0.83 7.55
C ARG A 56 10.33 0.25 6.66
#